data_AF-A0A780DK42-F1
#
_entry.id   AF-A0A780DK42-F1
#
_cell.length_a   1.000
_cell.length_b   1.000
_cell.length_c   1.000
_cell.angle_alpha   90.00
_cell.angle_beta   90.00
_cell.angle_gamma   90.00
#
_symmetry.space_group_name_H-M   'P 1'
#
loop_
_entity.id
_entity.type
_entity.pdbx_description
1 polymer ?
#
loop_
_entity_poly.entity_id
_entity_poly.type
_entity_poly.pdbx_seq_one_letter_code
_entity_poly.pdbx_strand_id
1 'polypeptide(L)'
;MATTVIAAFNEFMKDTVNLKKADTDDARASRDWLIGKMNDFEKDDKFPVSFPAIHIAFGSFARRTKIRPLDDIDLMFGLTGQGATYTILSDRITVTSSGEGSRLHSYRHSGADTVCSVRILNAFKNRLQDIAQYAQADIRRNQEAVTLKLVSKDWNFDIVPCFITSEDAFGRTYYLIPDGNGHW
;
A
#
# COMPACT_ATOMS: atom_id res chain seq x y z
N MET A 1 -13.30 14.94 -36.59
CA MET A 1 -12.99 13.59 -37.10
C MET A 1 -11.66 13.68 -37.83
N ALA A 2 -10.69 12.88 -37.41
CA ALA A 2 -9.39 12.79 -38.07
C ALA A 2 -9.49 12.53 -39.58
N THR A 3 -8.62 13.19 -40.36
CA THR A 3 -8.55 13.05 -41.83
C THR A 3 -7.35 12.22 -42.30
N THR A 4 -6.49 11.77 -41.38
CA THR A 4 -5.33 10.91 -41.66
C THR A 4 -5.25 9.78 -40.63
N VAL A 5 -4.58 8.68 -41.00
CA VAL A 5 -4.35 7.55 -40.09
C VAL A 5 -3.62 7.99 -38.82
N ILE A 6 -2.58 8.81 -38.96
CA ILE A 6 -1.81 9.33 -37.82
C ILE A 6 -2.70 10.20 -36.91
N ALA A 7 -3.53 11.07 -37.49
CA ALA A 7 -4.46 11.87 -36.71
C ALA A 7 -5.50 11.01 -35.98
N ALA A 8 -5.97 9.92 -36.61
CA ALA A 8 -6.90 8.98 -36.00
C ALA A 8 -6.27 8.23 -34.81
N PHE A 9 -5.00 7.79 -34.95
CA PHE A 9 -4.26 7.21 -33.83
C PHE A 9 -4.04 8.21 -32.69
N ASN A 10 -3.72 9.47 -33.01
CA ASN A 10 -3.55 10.50 -31.99
C ASN A 10 -4.86 10.79 -31.24
N GLU A 11 -5.99 10.86 -31.96
CA GLU A 11 -7.32 11.04 -31.38
C GLU A 11 -7.68 9.83 -30.48
N PHE A 12 -7.49 8.60 -30.96
CA PHE A 12 -7.73 7.38 -30.17
C PHE A 12 -6.84 7.30 -28.92
N MET A 13 -5.55 7.58 -29.06
CA MET A 13 -4.61 7.58 -27.94
C MET A 13 -5.01 8.63 -26.89
N LYS A 14 -5.42 9.82 -27.32
CA LYS A 14 -5.82 10.91 -26.43
C LYS A 14 -7.17 10.65 -25.75
N ASP A 15 -8.16 10.16 -26.48
CA ASP A 15 -9.55 10.16 -26.05
C ASP A 15 -10.00 8.81 -25.48
N THR A 16 -9.28 7.73 -25.77
CA THR A 16 -9.59 6.38 -25.28
C THR A 16 -8.49 5.80 -24.41
N VAL A 17 -7.22 5.88 -24.82
CA VAL A 17 -6.13 5.15 -24.14
C VAL A 17 -5.52 5.92 -22.96
N ASN A 18 -5.04 7.14 -23.21
CA ASN A 18 -4.24 7.91 -22.27
C ASN A 18 -5.09 8.53 -21.16
N LEU A 19 -4.66 8.40 -19.90
CA LEU A 19 -5.27 9.11 -18.78
C LEU A 19 -5.25 10.63 -19.01
N LYS A 20 -6.32 11.33 -18.58
CA LYS A 20 -6.33 12.80 -18.65
C LYS A 20 -5.34 13.33 -17.61
N LYS A 21 -4.58 14.37 -17.99
CA LYS A 21 -3.59 14.97 -17.09
C LYS A 21 -4.21 15.40 -15.75
N ALA A 22 -5.37 16.05 -15.80
CA ALA A 22 -6.10 16.49 -14.60
C ALA A 22 -6.38 15.34 -13.63
N ASP A 23 -6.91 14.21 -14.13
CA ASP A 23 -7.19 13.02 -13.32
C ASP A 23 -5.89 12.48 -12.70
N THR A 24 -4.79 12.42 -13.47
CA THR A 24 -3.51 11.94 -12.92
C THR A 24 -2.90 12.87 -11.86
N ASP A 25 -3.13 14.18 -11.97
CA ASP A 25 -2.62 15.16 -11.00
C ASP A 25 -3.43 15.10 -9.70
N ASP A 26 -4.76 15.01 -9.81
CA ASP A 26 -5.68 14.85 -8.67
C ASP A 26 -5.43 13.50 -7.94
N ALA A 27 -5.23 12.43 -8.69
CA ALA A 27 -4.85 11.12 -8.16
C ALA A 27 -3.56 11.14 -7.35
N ARG A 28 -2.52 11.82 -7.84
CA ARG A 28 -1.24 11.98 -7.10
C ARG A 28 -1.42 12.81 -5.84
N ALA A 29 -2.13 13.94 -5.93
CA ALA A 29 -2.41 14.77 -4.77
C ALA A 29 -3.21 14.03 -3.70
N SER A 30 -4.22 13.26 -4.11
CA SER A 30 -5.01 12.42 -3.21
C SER A 30 -4.18 11.32 -2.55
N ARG A 31 -3.26 10.68 -3.28
CA ARG A 31 -2.32 9.69 -2.72
C ARG A 31 -1.40 10.32 -1.68
N ASP A 32 -0.78 11.45 -2.01
CA ASP A 32 0.20 12.10 -1.13
C ASP A 32 -0.46 12.60 0.16
N TRP A 33 -1.70 13.09 0.06
CA TRP A 33 -2.53 13.40 1.23
C TRP A 33 -2.83 12.18 2.10
N LEU A 34 -3.22 11.06 1.48
CA LEU A 34 -3.49 9.80 2.18
C LEU A 34 -2.25 9.27 2.91
N ILE A 35 -1.08 9.29 2.27
CA ILE A 35 0.20 8.95 2.90
C ILE A 35 0.45 9.85 4.12
N GLY A 36 0.23 11.16 3.99
CA GLY A 36 0.34 12.11 5.09
C GLY A 36 -0.54 11.74 6.29
N LYS A 37 -1.78 11.31 6.03
CA LYS A 37 -2.70 10.85 7.09
C LYS A 37 -2.27 9.53 7.72
N MET A 38 -1.80 8.58 6.92
CA MET A 38 -1.37 7.28 7.46
C MET A 38 -0.09 7.39 8.29
N ASN A 39 0.80 8.35 7.98
CA ASN A 39 1.94 8.65 8.84
C ASN A 39 1.54 9.08 10.26
N ASP A 40 0.36 9.68 10.42
CA ASP A 40 -0.15 10.07 11.74
C ASP A 40 -0.70 8.88 12.54
N PHE A 41 -0.88 7.70 11.94
CA PHE A 41 -1.48 6.55 12.62
C PHE A 41 -0.66 6.10 13.83
N GLU A 42 0.68 6.21 13.74
CA GLU A 42 1.62 5.84 14.80
C GLU A 42 1.56 6.71 16.06
N LYS A 43 0.85 7.84 16.04
CA LYS A 43 0.77 8.80 17.16
C LYS A 43 -0.02 8.29 18.37
N ASP A 44 -0.72 7.17 18.24
CA ASP A 44 -1.45 6.54 19.35
C ASP A 44 -0.59 5.59 20.20
N ASP A 45 0.71 5.53 19.92
CA ASP A 45 1.71 4.64 20.54
C ASP A 45 1.43 3.13 20.41
N LYS A 46 0.40 2.75 19.64
CA LYS A 46 -0.01 1.35 19.45
C LYS A 46 0.21 0.89 18.02
N PHE A 47 -0.14 1.72 17.05
CA PHE A 47 0.00 1.41 15.64
C PHE A 47 1.47 1.20 15.27
N PRO A 48 1.79 0.28 14.33
CA PRO A 48 3.16 0.07 13.86
C PRO A 48 3.80 1.38 13.43
N VAL A 49 5.05 1.59 13.84
CA VAL A 49 5.77 2.82 13.54
C VAL A 49 6.03 2.90 12.02
N SER A 50 5.73 4.05 11.43
CA SER A 50 5.94 4.33 10.01
C SER A 50 7.43 4.40 9.70
N PHE A 51 7.80 3.96 8.50
CA PHE A 51 9.12 4.19 7.93
C PHE A 51 9.01 4.89 6.58
N PRO A 52 8.92 6.25 6.58
CA PRO A 52 8.64 7.02 5.36
C PRO A 52 9.65 6.83 4.23
N ALA A 53 10.91 6.51 4.56
CA ALA A 53 11.99 6.35 3.57
C ALA A 53 11.75 5.20 2.58
N ILE A 54 10.88 4.24 2.91
CA ILE A 54 10.58 3.08 2.06
C ILE A 54 9.15 3.10 1.52
N HIS A 55 8.39 4.18 1.74
CA HIS A 55 7.11 4.37 1.07
C HIS A 55 7.33 4.45 -0.45
N ILE A 56 6.59 3.65 -1.22
CA ILE A 56 6.75 3.63 -2.67
C ILE A 56 5.39 3.54 -3.37
N ALA A 57 5.17 4.46 -4.30
CA ALA A 57 4.10 4.30 -5.28
C ALA A 57 4.54 3.25 -6.31
N PHE A 58 3.71 2.27 -6.57
CA PHE A 58 4.06 1.17 -7.47
C PHE A 58 2.95 0.90 -8.49
N GLY A 59 3.06 -0.23 -9.18
CA GLY A 59 2.08 -0.65 -10.17
C GLY A 59 2.09 0.19 -11.45
N SER A 60 1.04 0.00 -12.25
CA SER A 60 0.95 0.56 -13.60
C SER A 60 0.74 2.07 -13.60
N PHE A 61 0.10 2.63 -12.58
CA PHE A 61 -0.07 4.07 -12.45
C PHE A 61 1.26 4.78 -12.19
N ALA A 62 2.06 4.30 -11.23
CA ALA A 62 3.38 4.86 -10.94
C ALA A 62 4.33 4.76 -12.14
N ARG A 63 4.26 3.64 -12.89
CA ARG A 63 5.03 3.40 -14.10
C ARG A 63 4.54 4.16 -15.35
N ARG A 64 3.45 4.92 -15.25
CA ARG A 64 2.82 5.65 -16.37
C ARG A 64 2.39 4.73 -17.53
N THR A 65 2.02 3.49 -17.22
CA THR A 65 1.51 2.51 -18.19
C THR A 65 0.02 2.21 -18.03
N LYS A 66 -0.64 2.79 -17.02
CA LYS A 66 -2.09 2.67 -16.81
C LYS A 66 -2.86 3.41 -17.93
N ILE A 67 -3.86 2.73 -18.49
CA ILE A 67 -4.79 3.27 -19.49
C ILE A 67 -6.13 3.62 -18.83
N ARG A 68 -7.06 4.26 -19.55
CA ARG A 68 -8.40 4.57 -19.00
C ARG A 68 -9.25 3.32 -18.75
N PRO A 69 -10.14 3.34 -17.74
CA PRO A 69 -10.26 4.37 -16.70
C PRO A 69 -9.11 4.27 -15.67
N LEU A 70 -8.85 5.35 -14.93
CA LEU A 70 -8.00 5.26 -13.75
C LEU A 70 -8.79 4.54 -12.65
N ASP A 71 -8.54 3.25 -12.50
CA ASP A 71 -9.29 2.35 -11.61
C ASP A 71 -8.56 2.02 -10.31
N ASP A 72 -7.23 2.02 -10.34
CA ASP A 72 -6.41 1.55 -9.23
C ASP A 72 -5.08 2.31 -9.10
N ILE A 73 -4.72 2.60 -7.85
CA ILE A 73 -3.49 3.25 -7.42
C ILE A 73 -2.86 2.43 -6.30
N ASP A 74 -1.78 1.74 -6.65
CA ASP A 74 -1.05 0.89 -5.73
C ASP A 74 -0.01 1.69 -4.90
N LEU A 75 -0.01 1.48 -3.58
CA LEU A 75 0.90 2.10 -2.62
C LEU A 75 1.46 1.08 -1.64
N MET A 76 2.79 1.01 -1.54
CA MET A 76 3.43 0.33 -0.42
C MET A 76 3.68 1.32 0.72
N PHE A 77 3.13 1.02 1.89
CA PHE A 77 3.32 1.81 3.09
C PHE A 77 4.35 1.16 4.01
N GLY A 78 5.52 1.78 4.07
CA GLY A 78 6.66 1.36 4.85
C GLY A 78 6.43 1.40 6.35
N LEU A 79 6.75 0.31 7.04
CA LEU A 79 6.79 0.21 8.48
C LEU A 79 8.22 -0.11 8.93
N THR A 80 8.59 0.31 10.14
CA THR A 80 9.86 -0.15 10.74
C THR A 80 9.69 -1.56 11.30
N GLY A 81 10.70 -2.40 11.09
CA GLY A 81 10.77 -3.73 11.69
C GLY A 81 10.99 -3.70 13.21
N GLN A 82 11.41 -2.56 13.80
CA GLN A 82 11.69 -2.43 15.23
C GLN A 82 12.56 -3.57 15.81
N GLY A 83 13.59 -3.99 15.06
CA GLY A 83 14.47 -5.10 15.44
C GLY A 83 13.90 -6.51 15.22
N ALA A 84 12.74 -6.64 14.57
CA ALA A 84 12.20 -7.92 14.13
C ALA A 84 13.15 -8.62 13.15
N THR A 85 13.11 -9.95 13.18
CA THR A 85 13.84 -10.81 12.23
C THR A 85 12.86 -11.49 11.28
N TYR A 86 13.35 -12.02 10.16
CA TYR A 86 12.52 -12.80 9.24
C TYR A 86 13.12 -14.18 8.99
N THR A 87 12.28 -15.13 8.61
CA THR A 87 12.67 -16.49 8.21
C THR A 87 11.96 -16.85 6.93
N ILE A 88 12.73 -17.25 5.92
CA ILE A 88 12.20 -17.77 4.66
C ILE A 88 11.97 -19.27 4.84
N LEU A 89 10.71 -19.69 4.70
CA LEU A 89 10.31 -21.09 4.67
C LEU A 89 9.99 -21.49 3.21
N SER A 90 9.73 -22.78 2.98
CA SER A 90 9.44 -23.29 1.64
C SER A 90 8.17 -22.71 1.01
N ASP A 91 7.23 -22.24 1.83
CA ASP A 91 5.88 -21.83 1.42
C ASP A 91 5.50 -20.41 1.85
N ARG A 92 6.30 -19.74 2.69
CA ARG A 92 5.99 -18.41 3.26
C ARG A 92 7.23 -17.73 3.84
N ILE A 93 7.14 -16.43 4.13
CA ILE A 93 8.11 -15.73 4.97
C ILE A 93 7.44 -15.38 6.30
N THR A 94 8.09 -15.70 7.43
CA THR A 94 7.63 -15.27 8.74
C THR A 94 8.47 -14.09 9.23
N VAL A 95 7.84 -13.13 9.91
CA VAL A 95 8.51 -12.03 10.59
C VAL A 95 8.32 -12.22 12.09
N THR A 96 9.39 -12.33 12.87
CA THR A 96 9.35 -12.54 14.33
C THR A 96 9.63 -11.23 15.05
N SER A 97 8.70 -10.83 15.93
CA SER A 97 8.83 -9.63 16.75
C SER A 97 10.03 -9.71 17.69
N SER A 98 10.63 -8.55 18.02
CA SER A 98 11.73 -8.41 18.99
C SER A 98 11.29 -8.48 20.46
N GLY A 99 10.03 -8.83 20.75
CA GLY A 99 9.46 -8.92 22.10
C GLY A 99 8.56 -7.75 22.50
N GLU A 100 8.09 -7.74 23.75
CA GLU A 100 7.03 -6.84 24.27
C GLU A 100 7.33 -5.34 24.15
N GLY A 101 8.60 -4.95 24.05
CA GLY A 101 9.00 -3.56 23.84
C GLY A 101 8.73 -3.02 22.42
N SER A 102 8.40 -3.89 21.47
CA SER A 102 8.07 -3.52 20.09
C SER A 102 6.56 -3.44 19.87
N ARG A 103 6.10 -2.41 19.15
CA ARG A 103 4.65 -2.27 18.82
C ARG A 103 4.17 -3.45 17.98
N LEU A 104 5.05 -4.02 17.13
CA LEU A 104 4.77 -5.21 16.34
C LEU A 104 4.41 -6.44 17.18
N HIS A 105 4.83 -6.51 18.45
CA HIS A 105 4.49 -7.62 19.33
C HIS A 105 2.98 -7.75 19.55
N SER A 106 2.26 -6.62 19.56
CA SER A 106 0.80 -6.61 19.69
C SER A 106 0.05 -7.14 18.46
N TYR A 107 0.75 -7.30 17.32
CA TYR A 107 0.21 -7.76 16.05
C TYR A 107 0.58 -9.20 15.72
N ARG A 108 1.07 -9.96 16.70
CA ARG A 108 1.49 -11.36 16.51
C ARG A 108 0.33 -12.34 16.33
N HIS A 109 0.64 -13.49 15.74
CA HIS A 109 -0.24 -14.66 15.76
C HIS A 109 -0.52 -15.09 17.20
N SER A 110 -1.73 -15.57 17.47
CA SER A 110 -2.10 -16.00 18.83
C SER A 110 -1.18 -17.14 19.30
N GLY A 111 -0.45 -16.92 20.40
CA GLY A 111 0.46 -17.92 20.96
C GLY A 111 1.80 -18.09 20.22
N ALA A 112 2.14 -17.22 19.27
CA ALA A 112 3.42 -17.24 18.55
C ALA A 112 4.03 -15.84 18.46
N ASP A 113 5.34 -15.73 18.31
CA ASP A 113 6.04 -14.43 18.24
C ASP A 113 6.13 -13.86 16.81
N THR A 114 5.61 -14.62 15.85
CA THR A 114 5.52 -14.19 14.45
C THR A 114 4.40 -13.16 14.27
N VAL A 115 4.73 -12.03 13.63
CA VAL A 115 3.82 -10.92 13.28
C VAL A 115 2.81 -11.38 12.23
N CYS A 116 1.53 -11.19 12.52
CA CYS A 116 0.43 -11.53 11.63
C CYS A 116 0.08 -10.34 10.72
N SER A 117 0.36 -10.47 9.42
CA SER A 117 0.07 -9.41 8.44
C SER A 117 -1.42 -9.04 8.37
N VAL A 118 -2.32 -10.01 8.54
CA VAL A 118 -3.78 -9.77 8.59
C VAL A 118 -4.17 -8.85 9.75
N ARG A 119 -3.51 -8.95 10.92
CA ARG A 119 -3.78 -8.05 12.05
C ARG A 119 -3.34 -6.62 11.75
N ILE A 120 -2.20 -6.45 11.07
CA ILE A 120 -1.72 -5.14 10.62
C ILE A 120 -2.67 -4.56 9.57
N LEU A 121 -3.08 -5.34 8.57
CA LEU A 121 -4.05 -4.92 7.55
C LEU A 121 -5.38 -4.48 8.19
N ASN A 122 -5.88 -5.20 9.19
CA ASN A 122 -7.06 -4.79 9.93
C ASN A 122 -6.86 -3.49 10.73
N ALA A 123 -5.65 -3.26 11.26
CA ALA A 123 -5.33 -1.99 11.90
C ALA A 123 -5.37 -0.83 10.91
N PHE A 124 -4.79 -0.98 9.70
CA PHE A 124 -4.91 0.02 8.64
C PHE A 124 -6.37 0.29 8.31
N LYS A 125 -7.16 -0.76 8.05
CA LYS A 125 -8.59 -0.64 7.76
C LYS A 125 -9.32 0.19 8.83
N ASN A 126 -9.14 -0.15 10.11
CA ASN A 126 -9.83 0.53 11.20
C ASN A 126 -9.41 2.01 11.29
N ARG A 127 -8.11 2.31 11.18
CA ARG A 127 -7.61 3.69 11.25
C ARG A 127 -8.05 4.54 10.05
N LEU A 128 -8.19 3.94 8.87
CA LEU A 128 -8.76 4.61 7.70
C LEU A 128 -10.25 4.92 7.88
N GLN A 129 -11.01 4.05 8.55
CA GLN A 129 -12.43 4.30 8.86
C GLN A 129 -12.64 5.48 9.82
N ASP A 130 -11.65 5.77 10.69
CA ASP A 130 -11.70 6.91 11.61
C ASP A 130 -11.49 8.28 10.91
N ILE A 131 -11.05 8.29 9.65
CA ILE A 131 -10.85 9.53 8.89
C ILE A 131 -12.22 10.05 8.45
N ALA A 132 -12.61 11.24 8.96
CA ALA A 132 -13.93 11.82 8.71
C ALA A 132 -14.28 11.95 7.21
N GLN A 133 -13.31 12.27 6.36
CA GLN A 133 -13.50 12.35 4.91
C GLN A 133 -13.86 11.00 4.25
N TYR A 134 -13.61 9.89 4.94
CA TYR A 134 -13.83 8.52 4.48
C TYR A 134 -15.06 7.88 5.11
N ALA A 135 -15.92 8.67 5.78
CA ALA A 135 -17.14 8.17 6.42
C ALA A 135 -18.11 7.43 5.48
N GLN A 136 -18.01 7.65 4.16
CA GLN A 136 -18.81 6.96 3.13
C GLN A 136 -17.94 6.09 2.21
N ALA A 137 -16.65 5.94 2.51
CA ALA A 137 -15.75 5.12 1.70
C ALA A 137 -16.00 3.62 1.93
N ASP A 138 -15.85 2.83 0.89
CA ASP A 138 -15.77 1.37 1.02
C ASP A 138 -14.32 1.00 1.32
N ILE A 139 -14.10 0.42 2.51
CA ILE A 139 -12.78 0.05 3.02
C ILE A 139 -12.80 -1.43 3.37
N ARG A 140 -11.99 -2.21 2.66
CA ARG A 140 -11.95 -3.67 2.82
C ARG A 140 -10.53 -4.19 2.72
N ARG A 141 -10.26 -5.27 3.45
CA ARG A 141 -9.05 -6.07 3.23
C ARG A 141 -9.25 -6.88 1.96
N ASN A 142 -8.29 -6.83 1.06
CA ASN A 142 -8.23 -7.64 -0.14
C ASN A 142 -6.89 -8.36 -0.17
N GLN A 143 -6.86 -9.57 0.39
CA GLN A 143 -5.65 -10.39 0.52
C GLN A 143 -4.48 -9.62 1.13
N GLU A 144 -3.50 -9.23 0.32
CA GLU A 144 -2.26 -8.57 0.72
C GLU A 144 -2.40 -7.07 1.01
N ALA A 145 -3.55 -6.47 0.65
CA ALA A 145 -3.77 -5.03 0.69
C ALA A 145 -5.01 -4.63 1.50
N VAL A 146 -5.08 -3.36 1.86
CA VAL A 146 -6.33 -2.66 2.21
C VAL A 146 -6.74 -1.80 1.02
N THR A 147 -7.90 -2.12 0.44
CA THR A 147 -8.51 -1.32 -0.62
C THR A 147 -9.36 -0.23 0.01
N LEU A 148 -9.11 1.02 -0.37
CA LEU A 148 -9.90 2.21 -0.02
C LEU A 148 -10.54 2.77 -1.29
N LYS A 149 -11.87 2.76 -1.34
CA LYS A 149 -12.67 3.31 -2.45
C LYS A 149 -13.48 4.51 -1.99
N LEU A 150 -13.18 5.69 -2.54
CA LEU A 150 -13.91 6.92 -2.26
C LEU A 150 -15.10 7.06 -3.22
N VAL A 151 -16.27 7.42 -2.70
CA VAL A 151 -17.45 7.67 -3.55
C VAL A 151 -17.24 8.82 -4.54
N SER A 152 -16.39 9.78 -4.17
CA SER A 152 -16.11 10.98 -4.96
C SER A 152 -15.03 10.79 -6.03
N LYS A 153 -14.38 9.62 -6.10
CA LYS A 153 -13.26 9.36 -7.02
C LYS A 153 -13.53 8.08 -7.84
N ASP A 154 -13.01 8.06 -9.05
CA ASP A 154 -13.16 6.90 -9.96
C ASP A 154 -12.18 5.76 -9.63
N TRP A 155 -11.11 6.06 -8.91
CA TRP A 155 -10.05 5.10 -8.56
C TRP A 155 -10.13 4.64 -7.12
N ASN A 156 -9.55 3.47 -6.88
CA ASN A 156 -9.31 2.93 -5.56
C ASN A 156 -7.83 3.06 -5.18
N PHE A 157 -7.54 3.04 -3.88
CA PHE A 157 -6.18 2.88 -3.39
C PHE A 157 -6.01 1.48 -2.84
N ASP A 158 -5.00 0.76 -3.32
CA ASP A 158 -4.56 -0.51 -2.74
C ASP A 158 -3.30 -0.27 -1.89
N ILE A 159 -3.48 -0.35 -0.57
CA ILE A 159 -2.47 -0.02 0.43
C ILE A 159 -1.86 -1.33 0.94
N VAL A 160 -0.59 -1.55 0.62
CA VAL A 160 0.17 -2.74 1.02
C VAL A 160 1.16 -2.34 2.11
N PRO A 161 0.98 -2.78 3.37
CA PRO A 161 2.00 -2.55 4.40
C PRO A 161 3.26 -3.32 4.04
N CYS A 162 4.44 -2.75 4.26
CA CYS A 162 5.68 -3.44 3.95
C CYS A 162 6.79 -3.16 4.95
N PHE A 163 7.73 -4.10 5.04
CA PHE A 163 9.02 -3.91 5.68
C PHE A 163 10.13 -3.92 4.63
N ILE A 164 11.31 -3.40 4.99
CA ILE A 164 12.54 -3.59 4.23
C ILE A 164 13.51 -4.45 5.05
N THR A 165 14.16 -5.43 4.42
CA THR A 165 15.21 -6.21 5.07
C THR A 165 16.47 -5.38 5.25
N SER A 166 17.31 -5.77 6.21
CA SER A 166 18.72 -5.40 6.19
C SER A 166 19.40 -5.94 4.93
N GLU A 167 20.53 -5.36 4.57
CA GLU A 167 21.37 -5.86 3.48
C GLU A 167 21.78 -7.30 3.72
N ASP A 168 21.65 -8.14 2.69
CA ASP A 168 22.22 -9.48 2.68
C ASP A 168 23.74 -9.46 2.47
N ALA A 169 24.37 -10.64 2.39
CA ALA A 169 25.81 -10.77 2.16
C ALA A 169 26.29 -10.18 0.81
N PHE A 170 25.37 -9.83 -0.09
CA PHE A 170 25.63 -9.22 -1.39
C PHE A 170 25.19 -7.74 -1.47
N GLY A 171 24.82 -7.13 -0.33
CA GLY A 171 24.38 -5.74 -0.27
C GLY A 171 22.97 -5.51 -0.81
N ARG A 172 22.13 -6.55 -0.89
CA ARG A 172 20.75 -6.44 -1.39
C ARG A 172 19.75 -6.32 -0.26
N THR A 173 18.75 -5.49 -0.48
CA THR A 173 17.58 -5.35 0.39
C THR A 173 16.33 -5.82 -0.33
N TYR A 174 15.36 -6.30 0.43
CA TYR A 174 14.11 -6.84 -0.08
C TYR A 174 12.93 -6.20 0.65
N TYR A 175 11.85 -5.97 -0.08
CA TYR A 175 10.57 -5.63 0.52
C TYR A 175 9.85 -6.91 0.93
N LEU A 176 9.36 -6.94 2.17
CA LEU A 176 8.44 -7.97 2.67
C LEU A 176 7.03 -7.40 2.66
N ILE A 177 6.13 -8.02 1.93
CA ILE A 177 4.70 -7.65 1.82
C ILE A 177 3.85 -8.83 2.30
N PRO A 178 2.59 -8.64 2.72
CA PRO A 178 1.75 -9.75 3.15
C PRO A 178 1.59 -10.82 2.07
N ASP A 179 1.34 -12.07 2.47
CA ASP A 179 1.05 -13.22 1.60
C ASP A 179 -0.47 -13.50 1.43
N GLY A 180 -1.31 -12.64 1.99
CA GLY A 180 -2.77 -12.78 2.03
C GLY A 180 -3.30 -13.75 3.10
N ASN A 181 -2.44 -14.59 3.69
CA ASN A 181 -2.76 -15.67 4.61
C ASN A 181 -2.23 -15.45 6.04
N GLY A 182 -1.76 -14.25 6.35
CA GLY A 182 -1.31 -13.85 7.67
C GLY A 182 0.20 -13.89 7.87
N HIS A 183 0.97 -14.21 6.83
CA HIS A 183 2.42 -14.12 6.80
C HIS A 183 2.87 -13.06 5.78
N TRP A 184 4.13 -13.12 5.36
CA TRP A 184 4.82 -12.12 4.53
C TRP A 184 5.56 -12.76 3.36
#